data_AF-A0A2W5MUU4-F1
#
_entry.id   AF-A0A2W5MUU4-F1
#
_cell.length_a   1.000
_cell.length_b   1.000
_cell.length_c   1.000
_cell.angle_alpha   90.00
_cell.angle_beta   90.00
_cell.angle_gamma   90.00
#
_symmetry.space_group_name_H-M   'P 1'
#
loop_
_entity.id
_entity.type
_entity.pdbx_description
1 polymer ?
#
loop_
_entity_poly.entity_id
_entity_poly.type
_entity_poly.pdbx_seq_one_letter_code
_entity_poly.pdbx_strand_id
1 'polypeptide(L)'
;MFALTRLFLIALCLSTTFAALPSYAQDENLPENMTYDPAYTGWVNKTAEDIRAAQRASLADKGFIKPNVVQVAIVHEPYMEDDQFGIQMAVPDMISGCYSLTPLEYEAKFTEPHYLDIKVKKYRRVPPEGSSAVRKCDQQNKMSTALMVLSKKDLMSKGTQEIRFSTEVGVDNYRVILDENHLELIPRSMMIFRAQNMAGPLKDRILYSFQSDKMVALQVPMAKPGEDLTNQILKFAQTRAMTPADPSKPAQWTGNGMAIYYFYDQNGHIIDQIGKDGYAEIGKVSVDRPYDGPEGRTTAAQELSVFVTRPGTQL
;
A
#
# COMPACT_ATOMS: atom_id res chain seq x y z
N MET A 1 20.37 59.51 -48.77
CA MET A 1 19.02 60.09 -48.94
C MET A 1 18.42 60.21 -47.55
N PHE A 2 18.28 61.45 -47.07
CA PHE A 2 17.42 62.02 -46.02
C PHE A 2 17.05 61.17 -44.78
N ALA A 3 17.55 61.52 -43.58
CA ALA A 3 17.01 62.49 -42.60
C ALA A 3 16.03 61.79 -41.61
N LEU A 4 16.26 61.65 -40.30
CA LEU A 4 16.58 62.61 -39.22
C LEU A 4 15.39 63.50 -38.83
N THR A 5 14.65 63.10 -37.79
CA THR A 5 13.79 63.95 -36.94
C THR A 5 13.42 63.16 -35.67
N ARG A 6 14.00 63.47 -34.50
CA ARG A 6 13.50 64.39 -33.45
C ARG A 6 12.24 63.85 -32.75
N LEU A 7 12.00 63.90 -31.44
CA LEU A 7 12.63 64.42 -30.20
C LEU A 7 11.48 64.31 -29.16
N PHE A 8 11.70 63.90 -27.91
CA PHE A 8 11.21 64.57 -26.68
C PHE A 8 11.37 63.67 -25.45
N LEU A 9 12.20 64.15 -24.51
CA LEU A 9 12.16 63.82 -23.09
C LEU A 9 10.78 64.17 -22.51
N ILE A 10 10.33 63.43 -21.49
CA ILE A 10 9.88 63.98 -20.19
C ILE A 10 9.94 62.84 -19.16
N ALA A 11 10.66 63.11 -18.06
CA ALA A 11 10.66 62.32 -16.86
C ALA A 11 9.37 62.57 -16.07
N LEU A 12 8.77 61.51 -15.50
CA LEU A 12 7.88 61.66 -14.35
C LEU A 12 8.21 60.60 -13.31
N CYS A 13 8.69 61.07 -12.17
CA CYS A 13 8.78 60.35 -10.91
C CYS A 13 7.40 59.78 -10.54
N LEU A 14 7.35 58.50 -10.15
CA LEU A 14 6.33 58.04 -9.20
C LEU A 14 7.01 57.11 -8.19
N SER A 15 7.37 57.70 -7.05
CA SER A 15 7.73 57.05 -5.81
C SER A 15 6.55 56.20 -5.31
N THR A 16 6.69 54.88 -5.35
CA THR A 16 5.84 53.98 -4.55
C THR A 16 6.62 53.55 -3.32
N THR A 17 6.23 54.15 -2.20
CA THR A 17 6.59 53.74 -0.84
C THR A 17 6.08 52.31 -0.61
N PHE A 18 6.95 51.32 -0.69
CA PHE A 18 6.68 50.04 -0.04
C PHE A 18 6.85 50.24 1.46
N ALA A 19 5.71 50.22 2.15
CA ALA A 19 5.63 50.19 3.59
C ALA A 19 6.51 49.05 4.13
N ALA A 20 7.49 49.42 4.96
CA ALA A 20 8.18 48.48 5.82
C ALA A 20 7.13 47.77 6.68
N LEU A 21 7.06 46.45 6.56
CA LEU A 21 6.35 45.61 7.51
C LEU A 21 6.93 45.88 8.90
N PRO A 22 6.10 46.00 9.95
CA PRO A 22 6.60 46.18 11.30
C PRO A 22 7.48 44.99 11.67
N SER A 23 8.72 45.30 12.06
CA SER A 23 9.57 44.40 12.81
C SER A 23 8.80 43.94 14.04
N TYR A 24 8.35 42.68 14.05
CA TYR A 24 8.01 42.05 15.31
C TYR A 24 9.29 42.00 16.13
N ALA A 25 9.26 42.75 17.23
CA ALA A 25 10.24 42.81 18.31
C ALA A 25 10.90 41.43 18.50
N GLN A 26 12.21 41.32 18.25
CA GLN A 26 13.24 41.45 19.28
C GLN A 26 12.75 40.97 20.66
N ASP A 27 13.25 39.80 21.04
CA ASP A 27 13.35 39.31 22.41
C ASP A 27 13.78 40.46 23.35
N GLU A 28 12.83 41.03 24.07
CA GLU A 28 13.09 41.76 25.30
C GLU A 28 12.62 40.87 26.46
N ASN A 29 13.61 40.31 27.15
CA ASN A 29 13.60 39.90 28.55
C ASN A 29 12.24 39.99 29.24
N LEU A 30 11.53 38.85 29.35
CA LEU A 30 10.54 38.71 30.40
C LEU A 30 11.28 38.75 31.73
N PRO A 31 10.97 39.69 32.65
CA PRO A 31 11.62 39.73 33.95
C PRO A 31 11.27 38.45 34.73
N GLU A 32 12.26 37.60 34.97
CA GLU A 32 12.23 36.51 35.95
C GLU A 32 12.22 37.07 37.38
N ASN A 33 11.20 37.85 37.74
CA ASN A 33 10.79 38.01 39.13
C ASN A 33 9.44 38.71 39.20
N MET A 34 8.35 37.93 39.18
CA MET A 34 7.09 38.41 39.75
C MET A 34 6.85 37.63 41.03
N THR A 35 6.99 38.35 42.14
CA THR A 35 6.55 37.97 43.48
C THR A 35 5.15 37.38 43.41
N TYR A 36 4.99 36.14 43.87
CA TYR A 36 3.70 35.45 43.92
C TYR A 36 2.75 36.20 44.86
N ASP A 37 1.70 36.83 44.30
CA ASP A 37 0.56 37.35 45.06
C ASP A 37 -0.51 36.24 45.17
N PRO A 38 -0.68 35.61 46.36
CA PRO A 38 -1.63 34.52 46.55
C PRO A 38 -3.11 34.97 46.47
N ALA A 39 -3.41 36.26 46.33
CA ALA A 39 -4.77 36.78 46.20
C ALA A 39 -5.26 36.91 44.75
N TYR A 40 -4.42 36.67 43.74
CA TYR A 40 -4.82 36.76 42.33
C TYR A 40 -5.42 35.44 41.83
N THR A 41 -6.73 35.22 42.04
CA THR A 41 -7.49 34.21 41.29
C THR A 41 -7.67 34.72 39.86
N GLY A 42 -6.61 34.58 39.06
CA GLY A 42 -6.54 35.08 37.70
C GLY A 42 -7.64 34.50 36.83
N TRP A 43 -8.41 35.38 36.20
CA TRP A 43 -9.24 35.03 35.06
C TRP A 43 -8.34 34.40 33.99
N VAL A 44 -8.46 33.08 33.82
CA VAL A 44 -7.75 32.36 32.77
C VAL A 44 -8.42 32.74 31.46
N ASN A 45 -7.73 33.58 30.67
CA ASN A 45 -8.20 33.91 29.33
C ASN A 45 -8.10 32.66 28.46
N LYS A 46 -9.23 31.94 28.35
CA LYS A 46 -9.36 30.67 27.63
C LYS A 46 -8.80 30.77 26.20
N THR A 47 -9.00 31.91 25.54
CA THR A 47 -8.46 32.19 24.21
C THR A 47 -6.93 32.21 24.19
N ALA A 48 -6.27 32.72 25.23
CA ALA A 48 -4.81 32.74 25.33
C ALA A 48 -4.23 31.34 25.63
N GLU A 49 -4.94 30.51 26.39
CA GLU A 49 -4.58 29.11 26.56
C GLU A 49 -4.76 28.31 25.27
N ASP A 50 -5.87 28.53 24.55
CA ASP A 50 -6.14 27.89 23.26
C ASP A 50 -5.09 28.30 22.21
N ILE A 51 -4.68 29.58 22.17
CA ILE A 51 -3.59 30.05 21.30
C ILE A 51 -2.25 29.42 21.67
N ARG A 52 -1.92 29.31 22.97
CA ARG A 52 -0.69 28.65 23.42
C ARG A 52 -0.70 27.15 23.15
N ALA A 53 -1.85 26.48 23.30
CA ALA A 53 -2.03 25.08 22.96
C ALA A 53 -1.91 24.86 21.46
N ALA A 54 -2.50 25.73 20.64
CA ALA A 54 -2.36 25.70 19.19
C ALA A 54 -0.93 26.00 18.73
N GLN A 55 -0.24 26.95 19.36
CA GLN A 55 1.18 27.20 19.12
C GLN A 55 2.07 26.04 19.56
N ARG A 56 1.83 25.43 20.72
CA ARG A 56 2.55 24.23 21.17
C ARG A 56 2.30 23.05 20.25
N ALA A 57 1.07 22.84 19.77
CA ALA A 57 0.75 21.82 18.79
C ALA A 57 1.43 22.09 17.43
N SER A 58 1.43 23.34 16.97
CA SER A 58 2.13 23.79 15.75
C SER A 58 3.65 23.65 15.84
N LEU A 59 4.23 23.92 17.02
CA LEU A 59 5.65 23.73 17.29
C LEU A 59 6.02 22.26 17.48
N ALA A 60 5.14 21.44 18.06
CA ALA A 60 5.31 19.99 18.18
C ALA A 60 5.24 19.29 16.81
N ASP A 61 4.50 19.83 15.85
CA ASP A 61 4.42 19.35 14.48
C ASP A 61 5.65 19.72 13.61
N LYS A 62 6.55 20.60 14.07
CA LYS A 62 7.76 20.96 13.31
C LYS A 62 8.66 19.74 13.09
N GLY A 63 8.85 19.37 11.83
CA GLY A 63 9.71 18.25 11.42
C GLY A 63 8.99 16.91 11.27
N PHE A 64 7.71 16.84 11.63
CA PHE A 64 6.84 15.71 11.34
C PHE A 64 6.27 15.80 9.91
N ILE A 65 6.27 14.67 9.23
CA ILE A 65 5.84 14.50 7.85
C ILE A 65 4.58 13.65 7.87
N LYS A 66 3.53 14.15 7.21
CA LYS A 66 2.27 13.43 7.07
C LYS A 66 2.39 12.41 5.93
N PRO A 67 2.03 11.13 6.14
CA PRO A 67 2.00 10.16 5.05
C PRO A 67 0.90 10.51 4.04
N ASN A 68 1.31 10.89 2.84
CA ASN A 68 0.39 11.17 1.72
C ASN A 68 0.17 9.94 0.84
N VAL A 69 1.12 9.01 0.84
CA VAL A 69 1.02 7.70 0.19
C VAL A 69 1.65 6.67 1.12
N VAL A 70 0.90 5.63 1.45
CA VAL A 70 1.33 4.49 2.25
C VAL A 70 1.15 3.25 1.38
N GLN A 71 2.20 2.48 1.24
CA GLN A 71 2.18 1.20 0.56
C GLN A 71 1.82 0.09 1.54
N VAL A 72 0.87 -0.78 1.18
CA VAL A 72 0.35 -1.83 2.06
C VAL A 72 0.59 -3.19 1.42
N ALA A 73 1.29 -4.09 2.12
CA ALA A 73 1.52 -5.46 1.68
C ALA A 73 1.18 -6.45 2.80
N ILE A 74 0.84 -7.69 2.42
CA ILE A 74 0.82 -8.81 3.37
C ILE A 74 2.15 -9.54 3.28
N VAL A 75 2.74 -9.83 4.43
CA VAL A 75 4.01 -10.55 4.58
C VAL A 75 3.86 -11.62 5.66
N HIS A 76 4.72 -12.63 5.61
CA HIS A 76 4.90 -13.59 6.71
C HIS A 76 6.39 -13.68 7.01
N GLU A 77 6.76 -13.41 8.26
CA GLU A 77 8.15 -13.44 8.69
C GLU A 77 8.45 -14.74 9.43
N PRO A 78 9.69 -15.26 9.40
CA PRO A 78 10.03 -16.56 9.99
C PRO A 78 9.73 -16.73 11.49
N TYR A 79 9.55 -15.62 12.21
CA TYR A 79 9.21 -15.61 13.64
C TYR A 79 7.71 -15.60 13.92
N MET A 80 6.86 -15.43 12.90
CA MET A 80 5.40 -15.41 13.04
C MET A 80 4.86 -16.85 13.14
N GLU A 81 3.83 -17.03 13.96
CA GLU A 81 3.13 -18.31 14.06
C GLU A 81 2.33 -18.62 12.77
N ASP A 82 1.94 -19.89 12.58
CA ASP A 82 1.22 -20.35 11.38
C ASP A 82 -0.15 -19.67 11.19
N ASP A 83 -0.77 -19.18 12.28
CA ASP A 83 -2.03 -18.44 12.22
C ASP A 83 -1.83 -16.92 12.20
N GLN A 84 -0.59 -16.44 12.13
CA GLN A 84 -0.24 -15.03 12.11
C GLN A 84 0.17 -14.59 10.72
N PHE A 85 -0.04 -13.31 10.44
CA PHE A 85 0.47 -12.66 9.24
C PHE A 85 0.75 -11.19 9.55
N GLY A 86 1.61 -10.58 8.74
CA GLY A 86 1.99 -9.19 8.85
C GLY A 86 1.29 -8.31 7.81
N ILE A 87 0.70 -7.20 8.24
CA ILE A 87 0.42 -6.07 7.36
C ILE A 87 1.63 -5.13 7.42
N GLN A 88 2.42 -5.14 6.35
CA GLN A 88 3.54 -4.21 6.18
C GLN A 88 3.04 -2.91 5.57
N MET A 89 3.36 -1.80 6.23
CA MET A 89 3.07 -0.45 5.78
C MET A 89 4.40 0.27 5.49
N ALA A 90 4.53 0.87 4.32
CA ALA A 90 5.76 1.58 3.93
C ALA A 90 5.43 2.94 3.30
N VAL A 91 6.16 3.98 3.68
CA VAL A 91 6.05 5.31 3.06
C VAL A 91 7.34 5.59 2.31
N PRO A 92 7.32 5.56 0.96
CA PRO A 92 8.46 5.98 0.17
C PRO A 92 8.57 7.51 0.22
N ASP A 93 9.72 8.02 0.66
CA ASP A 93 10.05 9.45 0.62
C ASP A 93 11.40 9.67 -0.04
N MET A 94 11.52 10.79 -0.75
CA MET A 94 12.74 11.19 -1.44
C MET A 94 13.38 12.34 -0.67
N ILE A 95 14.48 12.04 0.04
CA ILE A 95 15.05 12.95 1.03
C ILE A 95 16.43 13.38 0.60
N SER A 96 16.64 14.70 0.53
CA SER A 96 17.95 15.30 0.34
C SER A 96 18.72 15.38 1.65
N GLY A 97 20.01 15.03 1.61
CA GLY A 97 20.87 15.04 2.80
C GLY A 97 20.86 13.73 3.58
N CYS A 98 21.72 13.65 4.59
CA CYS A 98 21.96 12.43 5.37
C CYS A 98 20.91 12.17 6.49
N TYR A 99 19.67 12.63 6.32
CA TYR A 99 18.60 12.40 7.30
C TYR A 99 18.15 10.95 7.30
N SER A 100 17.97 10.32 8.45
CA SER A 100 17.22 9.07 8.57
C SER A 100 15.74 9.36 8.81
N LEU A 101 14.90 8.34 8.66
CA LEU A 101 13.48 8.41 8.97
C LEU A 101 13.21 7.60 10.22
N THR A 102 12.34 8.11 11.11
CA THR A 102 11.79 7.24 12.15
C THR A 102 10.92 6.15 11.52
N PRO A 103 10.78 4.98 12.17
CA PRO A 103 9.74 4.03 11.84
C PRO A 103 8.35 4.67 11.82
N LEU A 104 7.43 4.09 11.06
CA LEU A 104 6.03 4.49 11.12
C LEU A 104 5.45 4.01 12.44
N GLU A 105 4.69 4.88 13.09
CA GLU A 105 3.85 4.50 14.21
C GLU A 105 2.41 4.33 13.74
N TYR A 106 1.70 3.40 14.36
CA TYR A 106 0.30 3.17 14.09
C TYR A 106 -0.49 2.87 15.37
N GLU A 107 -1.79 3.11 15.30
CA GLU A 107 -2.76 2.66 16.30
C GLU A 107 -3.75 1.73 15.61
N ALA A 108 -4.06 0.61 16.26
CA ALA A 108 -5.04 -0.35 15.77
C ALA A 108 -6.14 -0.53 16.80
N LYS A 109 -7.40 -0.51 16.35
CA LYS A 109 -8.55 -0.71 17.22
C LYS A 109 -9.63 -1.49 16.50
N PHE A 110 -10.16 -2.52 17.16
CA PHE A 110 -11.40 -3.15 16.71
C PHE A 110 -12.59 -2.26 17.06
N THR A 111 -13.38 -1.94 16.04
CA THR A 111 -14.58 -1.11 16.15
C THR A 111 -15.79 -1.94 15.70
N GLU A 112 -16.80 -1.98 16.55
CA GLU A 112 -18.02 -2.73 16.29
C GLU A 112 -18.80 -2.15 15.08
N PRO A 113 -19.52 -2.98 14.32
CA PRO A 113 -19.66 -4.44 14.53
C PRO A 113 -18.53 -5.28 13.90
N HIS A 114 -17.86 -4.83 12.82
CA HIS A 114 -16.99 -5.70 12.00
C HIS A 114 -15.73 -5.02 11.44
N TYR A 115 -15.25 -3.94 12.07
CA TYR A 115 -14.14 -3.13 11.56
C TYR A 115 -12.86 -3.29 12.36
N LEU A 116 -11.73 -3.31 11.66
CA LEU A 116 -10.41 -3.03 12.23
C LEU A 116 -9.94 -1.66 11.72
N ASP A 117 -9.86 -0.68 12.63
CA ASP A 117 -9.38 0.65 12.32
C ASP A 117 -7.87 0.72 12.53
N ILE A 118 -7.13 1.10 11.48
CA ILE A 118 -5.69 1.27 11.50
C ILE A 118 -5.37 2.72 11.18
N LYS A 119 -4.82 3.45 12.15
CA LYS A 119 -4.42 4.85 12.00
C LYS A 119 -2.91 4.95 11.96
N VAL A 120 -2.35 5.34 10.81
CA VAL A 120 -0.91 5.59 10.65
C VAL A 120 -0.61 7.04 11.03
N LYS A 121 0.37 7.22 11.93
CA LYS A 121 0.78 8.53 12.44
C LYS A 121 1.81 9.20 11.52
N LYS A 122 2.13 10.45 11.85
CA LYS A 122 3.25 11.19 11.23
C LYS A 122 4.58 10.51 11.59
N TYR A 123 5.55 10.63 10.71
CA TYR A 123 6.95 10.23 10.93
C TYR A 123 7.85 11.46 10.86
N ARG A 124 9.12 11.36 11.27
CA ARG A 124 10.04 12.50 11.26
C ARG A 124 11.36 12.20 10.56
N ARG A 125 11.99 13.26 10.06
CA ARG A 125 13.39 13.25 9.64
C ARG A 125 14.27 13.40 10.87
N VAL A 126 15.22 12.50 11.03
CA VAL A 126 16.22 12.55 12.09
C VAL A 126 17.52 13.05 11.48
N PRO A 127 18.05 14.20 11.94
CA PRO A 127 19.32 14.70 11.43
C PRO A 127 20.46 13.75 11.83
N PRO A 128 21.49 13.59 10.98
CA PRO A 128 22.70 12.87 11.36
C PRO A 128 23.39 13.60 12.52
N GLU A 129 24.04 12.85 13.41
CA GLU A 129 24.84 13.44 14.48
C GLU A 129 26.02 14.24 13.89
N GLY A 130 26.14 15.52 14.26
CA GLY A 130 27.19 16.43 13.80
C GLY A 130 26.78 17.33 12.62
N SER A 131 26.95 18.64 12.80
CA SER A 131 26.53 19.69 11.85
C SER A 131 27.25 19.66 10.49
N SER A 132 28.38 18.93 10.37
CA SER A 132 29.19 18.80 9.16
C SER A 132 28.73 17.68 8.21
N ALA A 133 27.84 16.78 8.64
CA ALA A 133 27.36 15.64 7.84
C ALA A 133 26.14 15.95 6.95
N VAL A 134 25.39 17.02 7.24
CA VAL A 134 24.10 17.31 6.59
C VAL A 134 24.25 17.78 5.13
N ARG A 135 25.38 18.43 4.79
CA ARG A 135 25.57 19.11 3.49
C ARG A 135 26.24 18.28 2.39
N LYS A 136 26.66 17.03 2.67
CA LYS A 136 27.46 16.21 1.73
C LYS A 136 26.71 15.06 1.06
N CYS A 137 25.41 14.93 1.29
CA CYS A 137 24.70 13.72 0.87
C CYS A 137 23.68 14.05 -0.21
N ASP A 138 23.75 13.28 -1.30
CA ASP A 138 22.82 13.35 -2.41
C ASP A 138 21.40 12.95 -1.97
N GLN A 139 20.45 13.24 -2.85
CA GLN A 139 19.07 12.83 -2.67
C GLN A 139 18.96 11.30 -2.74
N GLN A 140 18.36 10.69 -1.72
CA GLN A 140 18.20 9.24 -1.62
C GLN A 140 16.73 8.88 -1.39
N ASN A 141 16.31 7.75 -1.97
CA ASN A 141 15.04 7.13 -1.63
C ASN A 141 15.17 6.47 -0.27
N LYS A 142 14.32 6.86 0.67
CA LYS A 142 14.23 6.26 2.01
C LYS A 142 12.81 5.80 2.24
N MET A 143 12.67 4.76 3.06
CA MET A 143 11.35 4.26 3.46
C MET A 143 11.23 4.32 4.97
N SER A 144 10.11 4.85 5.43
CA SER A 144 9.64 4.65 6.79
C SER A 144 8.68 3.48 6.77
N THR A 145 8.86 2.49 7.65
CA THR A 145 8.06 1.26 7.62
C THR A 145 7.45 0.95 8.99
N ALA A 146 6.35 0.20 8.97
CA ALA A 146 5.74 -0.44 10.12
C ALA A 146 5.27 -1.84 9.73
N LEU A 147 5.24 -2.74 10.70
CA LEU A 147 4.69 -4.08 10.56
C LEU A 147 3.66 -4.30 11.68
N MET A 148 2.45 -4.64 11.29
CA MET A 148 1.38 -5.03 12.20
C MET A 148 1.16 -6.53 12.08
N VAL A 149 1.36 -7.26 13.18
CA VAL A 149 1.07 -8.69 13.23
C VAL A 149 -0.38 -8.89 13.64
N LEU A 150 -1.11 -9.68 12.85
CA LEU A 150 -2.51 -10.02 13.09
C LEU A 150 -2.64 -11.54 13.14
N SER A 151 -3.55 -12.03 13.98
CA SER A 151 -3.93 -13.44 14.01
C SER A 151 -5.20 -13.67 13.20
N LYS A 152 -5.20 -14.73 12.37
CA LYS A 152 -6.37 -15.27 11.69
C LYS A 152 -7.50 -15.55 12.68
N LYS A 153 -7.20 -16.20 13.80
CA LYS A 153 -8.20 -16.58 14.80
C LYS A 153 -8.89 -15.35 15.40
N ASP A 154 -8.13 -14.30 15.68
CA ASP A 154 -8.67 -13.06 16.23
C ASP A 154 -9.59 -12.36 15.23
N LEU A 155 -9.19 -12.28 13.96
CA LEU A 155 -10.01 -11.67 12.91
C LEU A 155 -11.31 -12.45 12.68
N MET A 156 -11.24 -13.79 12.67
CA MET A 156 -12.41 -14.66 12.53
C MET A 156 -13.36 -14.55 13.73
N SER A 157 -12.84 -14.63 14.96
CA SER A 157 -13.66 -14.57 16.19
C SER A 157 -14.40 -13.24 16.34
N LYS A 158 -13.79 -12.15 15.85
CA LYS A 158 -14.41 -10.81 15.82
C LYS A 158 -15.29 -10.57 14.59
N GLY A 159 -15.37 -11.52 13.67
CA GLY A 159 -16.13 -11.39 12.43
C GLY A 159 -15.69 -10.17 11.62
N THR A 160 -14.38 -9.93 11.52
CA THR A 160 -13.85 -8.75 10.83
C THR A 160 -14.14 -8.83 9.33
N GLN A 161 -14.85 -7.84 8.79
CA GLN A 161 -15.24 -7.80 7.38
C GLN A 161 -14.53 -6.68 6.62
N GLU A 162 -13.97 -5.69 7.31
CA GLU A 162 -13.34 -4.53 6.70
C GLU A 162 -12.20 -3.99 7.58
N ILE A 163 -11.11 -3.58 6.94
CA ILE A 163 -10.02 -2.84 7.54
C ILE A 163 -10.07 -1.41 7.01
N ARG A 164 -10.11 -0.42 7.90
CA ARG A 164 -10.12 1.00 7.54
C ARG A 164 -8.78 1.60 7.88
N PHE A 165 -8.01 1.92 6.85
CA PHE A 165 -6.73 2.58 6.99
C PHE A 165 -6.91 4.09 6.96
N SER A 166 -6.29 4.80 7.89
CA SER A 166 -6.41 6.25 8.00
C SER A 166 -5.09 6.94 8.29
N THR A 167 -4.94 8.15 7.75
CA THR A 167 -3.95 9.13 8.16
C THR A 167 -4.68 10.45 8.46
N GLU A 168 -3.96 11.52 8.81
CA GLU A 168 -4.58 12.85 8.88
C GLU A 168 -5.04 13.40 7.53
N VAL A 169 -4.62 12.78 6.42
CA VAL A 169 -4.87 13.27 5.06
C VAL A 169 -6.09 12.59 4.45
N GLY A 170 -6.52 11.44 4.97
CA GLY A 170 -7.71 10.73 4.51
C GLY A 170 -7.76 9.27 4.95
N VAL A 171 -8.71 8.55 4.36
CA VAL A 171 -9.07 7.18 4.74
C VAL A 171 -9.25 6.33 3.48
N ASP A 172 -8.79 5.08 3.55
CA ASP A 172 -9.08 4.05 2.55
C ASP A 172 -9.60 2.78 3.23
N ASN A 173 -10.52 2.09 2.56
CA ASN A 173 -11.19 0.90 3.11
C ASN A 173 -10.85 -0.34 2.31
N TYR A 174 -10.58 -1.44 3.00
CA TYR A 174 -10.24 -2.74 2.43
C TYR A 174 -11.21 -3.77 2.95
N ARG A 175 -11.96 -4.41 2.06
CA ARG A 175 -12.80 -5.55 2.43
C ARG A 175 -11.90 -6.74 2.75
N VAL A 176 -12.22 -7.44 3.84
CA VAL A 176 -11.56 -8.68 4.25
C VAL A 176 -12.42 -9.86 3.82
N ILE A 177 -11.81 -10.81 3.13
CA ILE A 177 -12.34 -12.16 2.96
C ILE A 177 -11.36 -13.09 3.65
N LEU A 178 -11.82 -13.78 4.69
CA LEU A 178 -10.98 -14.64 5.51
C LEU A 178 -11.68 -15.99 5.69
N ASP A 179 -10.96 -17.06 5.39
CA ASP A 179 -11.37 -18.42 5.69
C ASP A 179 -10.23 -19.19 6.38
N GLU A 180 -10.39 -20.51 6.53
CA GLU A 180 -9.39 -21.35 7.20
C GLU A 180 -8.03 -21.35 6.48
N ASN A 181 -8.01 -21.07 5.17
CA ASN A 181 -6.91 -21.37 4.26
C ASN A 181 -6.24 -20.12 3.71
N HIS A 182 -6.97 -19.02 3.56
CA HIS A 182 -6.46 -17.80 2.97
C HIS A 182 -7.12 -16.52 3.50
N LEU A 183 -6.45 -15.41 3.22
CA LEU A 183 -6.87 -14.04 3.47
C LEU A 183 -6.82 -13.27 2.14
N GLU A 184 -7.93 -12.66 1.76
CA GLU A 184 -7.98 -11.63 0.71
C GLU A 184 -8.25 -10.25 1.32
N LEU A 185 -7.47 -9.26 0.88
CA LEU A 185 -7.74 -7.85 1.12
C LEU A 185 -8.10 -7.17 -0.21
N ILE A 186 -9.36 -6.76 -0.35
CA ILE A 186 -9.88 -6.12 -1.56
C ILE A 186 -10.03 -4.60 -1.29
N PRO A 187 -9.10 -3.74 -1.77
CA PRO A 187 -9.26 -2.29 -1.70
C PRO A 187 -10.57 -1.82 -2.34
N ARG A 188 -11.37 -1.07 -1.59
CA ARG A 188 -12.50 -0.29 -2.12
C ARG A 188 -12.04 1.09 -2.61
N SER A 189 -10.97 1.60 -2.01
CA SER A 189 -10.29 2.83 -2.40
C SER A 189 -8.78 2.70 -2.14
N MET A 190 -7.97 3.44 -2.91
CA MET A 190 -6.51 3.42 -2.80
C MET A 190 -5.92 4.83 -2.99
N MET A 191 -6.54 5.85 -2.37
CA MET A 191 -6.09 7.23 -2.55
C MET A 191 -4.75 7.47 -1.85
N ILE A 192 -4.65 7.02 -0.60
CA ILE A 192 -3.50 7.17 0.29
C ILE A 192 -2.85 5.81 0.51
N PHE A 193 -3.63 4.78 0.85
CA PHE A 193 -3.16 3.43 1.07
C PHE A 193 -3.21 2.66 -0.24
N ARG A 194 -2.05 2.38 -0.81
CA ARG A 194 -1.91 1.68 -2.08
C ARG A 194 -1.45 0.26 -1.80
N ALA A 195 -2.22 -0.71 -2.25
CA ALA A 195 -1.81 -2.11 -2.18
C ALA A 195 -0.50 -2.29 -2.99
N GLN A 196 0.52 -2.79 -2.29
CA GLN A 196 1.76 -3.26 -2.86
C GLN A 196 1.70 -4.76 -3.06
N ASN A 197 2.54 -5.27 -3.95
CA ASN A 197 2.53 -6.67 -4.37
C ASN A 197 1.18 -7.10 -4.98
N MET A 198 0.40 -6.14 -5.50
CA MET A 198 -0.64 -6.39 -6.49
C MET A 198 0.05 -6.85 -7.77
N ALA A 199 0.40 -8.11 -7.84
CA ALA A 199 0.86 -8.70 -9.06
C ALA A 199 -0.34 -9.37 -9.75
N GLY A 200 -0.21 -9.56 -11.06
CA GLY A 200 -1.15 -10.37 -11.83
C GLY A 200 -2.54 -9.81 -12.12
N PRO A 201 -3.51 -10.67 -12.48
CA PRO A 201 -4.80 -10.25 -13.04
C PRO A 201 -5.69 -9.59 -12.01
N LEU A 202 -5.49 -9.97 -10.74
CA LEU A 202 -6.20 -9.43 -9.60
C LEU A 202 -5.43 -8.22 -9.05
N LYS A 203 -5.21 -7.20 -9.90
CA LYS A 203 -4.68 -5.87 -9.50
C LYS A 203 -5.64 -5.08 -8.60
N ASP A 204 -6.64 -5.76 -8.06
CA ASP A 204 -7.71 -5.25 -7.22
C ASP A 204 -7.70 -5.89 -5.83
N ARG A 205 -6.77 -6.82 -5.52
CA ARG A 205 -6.67 -7.45 -4.20
C ARG A 205 -5.29 -7.97 -3.85
N ILE A 206 -5.05 -8.14 -2.55
CA ILE A 206 -3.87 -8.81 -1.97
C ILE A 206 -4.34 -10.16 -1.44
N LEU A 207 -3.68 -11.25 -1.84
CA LEU A 207 -4.00 -12.62 -1.41
C LEU A 207 -2.84 -13.20 -0.59
N TYR A 208 -3.17 -13.82 0.54
CA TYR A 208 -2.23 -14.50 1.41
C TYR A 208 -2.78 -15.87 1.82
N SER A 209 -1.93 -16.90 1.88
CA SER A 209 -2.32 -18.25 2.28
C SER A 209 -1.69 -18.66 3.60
N PHE A 210 -2.49 -19.29 4.45
CA PHE A 210 -2.07 -19.85 5.74
C PHE A 210 -1.59 -21.30 5.67
N GLN A 211 -1.90 -22.04 4.60
CA GLN A 211 -1.54 -23.46 4.53
C GLN A 211 -0.15 -23.70 3.96
N SER A 212 0.34 -22.79 3.10
CA SER A 212 1.66 -22.93 2.51
C SER A 212 2.09 -21.66 1.78
N ASP A 213 3.36 -21.30 1.92
CA ASP A 213 4.06 -20.40 0.97
C ASP A 213 4.17 -21.02 -0.43
N LYS A 214 3.88 -22.32 -0.57
CA LYS A 214 3.84 -23.10 -1.80
C LYS A 214 2.47 -23.07 -2.49
N MET A 215 1.62 -22.09 -2.18
CA MET A 215 0.44 -21.87 -3.01
C MET A 215 0.89 -21.36 -4.38
N VAL A 216 0.27 -21.89 -5.43
CA VAL A 216 0.50 -21.48 -6.82
C VAL A 216 -0.83 -21.22 -7.51
N ALA A 217 -0.81 -20.39 -8.53
CA ALA A 217 -1.94 -20.14 -9.40
C ALA A 217 -1.68 -20.76 -10.78
N LEU A 218 -2.58 -21.63 -11.23
CA LEU A 218 -2.57 -22.18 -12.58
C LEU A 218 -3.46 -21.33 -13.50
N GLN A 219 -2.92 -21.00 -14.66
CA GLN A 219 -3.58 -20.20 -15.68
C GLN A 219 -3.43 -20.85 -17.06
N VAL A 220 -4.48 -20.75 -17.86
CA VAL A 220 -4.52 -21.26 -19.24
C VAL A 220 -4.83 -20.07 -20.15
N PRO A 221 -3.82 -19.27 -20.56
CA PRO A 221 -4.05 -18.03 -21.31
C PRO A 221 -4.70 -18.26 -22.68
N MET A 222 -4.61 -19.49 -23.21
CA MET A 222 -5.24 -19.90 -24.48
C MET A 222 -6.72 -20.32 -24.32
N ALA A 223 -7.26 -20.32 -23.10
CA ALA A 223 -8.68 -20.55 -22.84
C ALA A 223 -9.54 -19.40 -23.39
N LYS A 224 -10.76 -19.70 -23.82
CA LYS A 224 -11.73 -18.68 -24.20
C LYS A 224 -12.41 -18.12 -22.93
N PRO A 225 -12.80 -16.84 -22.90
CA PRO A 225 -13.59 -16.31 -21.80
C PRO A 225 -14.85 -17.16 -21.56
N GLY A 226 -15.08 -17.56 -20.31
CA GLY A 226 -16.19 -18.44 -19.91
C GLY A 226 -15.98 -19.94 -20.20
N GLU A 227 -14.85 -20.35 -20.76
CA GLU A 227 -14.52 -21.77 -20.98
C GLU A 227 -14.13 -22.43 -19.64
N ASP A 228 -14.95 -23.38 -19.18
CA ASP A 228 -14.69 -24.12 -17.95
C ASP A 228 -13.72 -25.27 -18.20
N LEU A 229 -12.50 -25.13 -17.67
CA LEU A 229 -11.43 -26.13 -17.75
C LEU A 229 -11.19 -26.84 -16.42
N THR A 230 -12.11 -26.73 -15.46
CA THR A 230 -11.93 -27.19 -14.08
C THR A 230 -11.52 -28.66 -14.01
N ASN A 231 -12.20 -29.54 -14.75
CA ASN A 231 -11.91 -30.97 -14.71
C ASN A 231 -10.54 -31.31 -15.30
N GLN A 232 -10.15 -30.64 -16.38
CA GLN A 232 -8.86 -30.82 -17.03
C GLN A 232 -7.73 -30.34 -16.13
N ILE A 233 -7.92 -29.18 -15.49
CA ILE A 233 -6.93 -28.58 -14.60
C ILE A 233 -6.80 -29.35 -13.29
N LEU A 234 -7.90 -29.85 -12.72
CA LEU A 234 -7.84 -30.72 -11.54
C LEU A 234 -7.07 -32.01 -11.83
N LYS A 235 -7.34 -32.68 -12.95
CA LYS A 235 -6.59 -33.88 -13.36
C LYS A 235 -5.10 -33.55 -13.59
N PHE A 236 -4.81 -32.47 -14.30
CA PHE A 236 -3.45 -31.98 -14.53
C PHE A 236 -2.70 -31.73 -13.22
N ALA A 237 -3.36 -31.09 -12.25
CA ALA A 237 -2.80 -30.81 -10.94
C ALA A 237 -2.56 -32.07 -10.10
N GLN A 238 -3.49 -33.02 -10.13
CA GLN A 238 -3.34 -34.32 -9.47
C GLN A 238 -2.10 -35.08 -9.96
N THR A 239 -1.84 -35.10 -11.28
CA THR A 239 -0.63 -35.74 -11.83
C THR A 239 0.68 -35.11 -11.38
N ARG A 240 0.62 -33.90 -10.78
CA ARG A 240 1.76 -33.14 -10.26
C ARG A 240 1.75 -33.02 -8.74
N ALA A 241 0.98 -33.86 -8.04
CA ALA A 241 0.86 -33.85 -6.58
C ALA A 241 0.42 -32.49 -6.00
N MET A 242 -0.36 -31.73 -6.76
CA MET A 242 -0.96 -30.48 -6.31
C MET A 242 -2.37 -30.70 -5.77
N THR A 243 -2.72 -30.02 -4.68
CA THR A 243 -4.06 -30.10 -4.06
C THR A 243 -4.80 -28.77 -4.21
N PRO A 244 -6.08 -28.75 -4.65
CA PRO A 244 -6.81 -27.51 -4.86
C PRO A 244 -6.97 -26.73 -3.54
N ALA A 245 -6.85 -25.41 -3.61
CA ALA A 245 -6.95 -24.55 -2.42
C ALA A 245 -8.39 -24.47 -1.88
N ASP A 246 -9.36 -24.47 -2.78
CA ASP A 246 -10.79 -24.65 -2.48
C ASP A 246 -11.33 -25.80 -3.35
N PRO A 247 -11.49 -27.02 -2.80
CA PRO A 247 -12.06 -28.15 -3.53
C PRO A 247 -13.51 -27.95 -3.97
N SER A 248 -14.26 -27.09 -3.28
CA SER A 248 -15.67 -26.81 -3.57
C SER A 248 -15.84 -25.80 -4.71
N LYS A 249 -14.85 -24.90 -4.89
CA LYS A 249 -14.79 -23.91 -5.96
C LYS A 249 -13.36 -23.79 -6.51
N PRO A 250 -12.92 -24.76 -7.34
CA PRO A 250 -11.54 -24.80 -7.81
C PRO A 250 -11.17 -23.67 -8.78
N ALA A 251 -12.17 -23.05 -9.42
CA ALA A 251 -12.00 -21.97 -10.39
C ALA A 251 -12.45 -20.63 -9.80
N GLN A 252 -11.55 -19.64 -9.78
CA GLN A 252 -11.86 -18.25 -9.47
C GLN A 252 -11.91 -17.45 -10.79
N TRP A 253 -13.10 -16.93 -11.12
CA TRP A 253 -13.31 -16.18 -12.36
C TRP A 253 -12.91 -14.72 -12.21
N THR A 254 -12.10 -14.23 -13.14
CA THR A 254 -11.67 -12.83 -13.22
C THR A 254 -12.68 -11.97 -13.99
N GLY A 255 -12.56 -10.64 -13.87
CA GLY A 255 -13.47 -9.70 -14.56
C GLY A 255 -13.44 -9.76 -16.09
N ASN A 256 -12.39 -10.33 -16.70
CA ASN A 256 -12.31 -10.60 -18.14
C ASN A 256 -12.81 -12.00 -18.54
N GLY A 257 -13.45 -12.74 -17.62
CA GLY A 257 -14.04 -14.06 -17.88
C GLY A 257 -13.03 -15.20 -17.97
N MET A 258 -11.79 -15.00 -17.52
CA MET A 258 -10.78 -16.06 -17.44
C MET A 258 -10.86 -16.75 -16.07
N ALA A 259 -10.53 -18.03 -16.01
CA ALA A 259 -10.45 -18.76 -14.74
C ALA A 259 -9.00 -18.84 -14.25
N ILE A 260 -8.81 -18.64 -12.95
CA ILE A 260 -7.57 -18.92 -12.23
C ILE A 260 -7.86 -20.05 -11.26
N TYR A 261 -6.94 -21.00 -11.17
CA TYR A 261 -7.09 -22.16 -10.30
C TYR A 261 -5.96 -22.17 -9.27
N TYR A 262 -6.31 -22.13 -7.98
CA TYR A 262 -5.32 -22.11 -6.90
C TYR A 262 -5.06 -23.50 -6.37
N PHE A 263 -3.80 -23.83 -6.19
CA PHE A 263 -3.35 -25.11 -5.69
C PHE A 263 -2.22 -24.95 -4.68
N TYR A 264 -2.10 -25.92 -3.79
CA TYR A 264 -0.93 -26.11 -2.96
C TYR A 264 0.01 -27.10 -3.63
N ASP A 265 1.22 -26.65 -3.89
CA ASP A 265 2.33 -27.48 -4.32
C ASP A 265 3.02 -28.10 -3.10
N GLN A 266 2.52 -29.26 -2.66
CA GLN A 266 2.95 -29.94 -1.44
C GLN A 266 4.48 -30.14 -1.39
N ASN A 267 5.08 -30.44 -2.53
CA ASN A 267 6.49 -30.79 -2.63
C ASN A 267 7.40 -29.60 -3.01
N GLY A 268 6.83 -28.46 -3.40
CA GLY A 268 7.57 -27.26 -3.79
C GLY A 268 8.17 -27.31 -5.22
N HIS A 269 8.01 -28.42 -5.94
CA HIS A 269 8.63 -28.61 -7.25
C HIS A 269 8.09 -27.69 -8.34
N ILE A 270 6.83 -27.29 -8.25
CA ILE A 270 6.17 -26.42 -9.21
C ILE A 270 6.47 -24.95 -8.89
N ILE A 271 6.42 -24.55 -7.62
CA ILE A 271 6.73 -23.18 -7.23
C ILE A 271 8.20 -22.82 -7.51
N ASP A 272 9.11 -23.78 -7.37
CA ASP A 272 10.54 -23.61 -7.67
C ASP A 272 10.82 -23.43 -9.17
N GLN A 273 9.90 -23.82 -10.06
CA GLN A 273 10.03 -23.59 -11.50
C GLN A 273 9.72 -22.15 -11.90
N ILE A 274 9.09 -21.36 -11.01
CA ILE A 274 8.76 -19.97 -11.29
C ILE A 274 10.04 -19.14 -11.32
N GLY A 275 10.46 -18.80 -12.53
CA GLY A 275 11.66 -17.99 -12.77
C GLY A 275 11.49 -16.53 -12.34
N LYS A 276 12.53 -15.73 -12.63
CA LYS A 276 12.55 -14.28 -12.31
C LYS A 276 11.41 -13.50 -12.96
N ASP A 277 10.87 -14.01 -14.07
CA ASP A 277 9.76 -13.41 -14.80
C ASP A 277 8.39 -13.60 -14.11
N GLY A 278 8.35 -14.37 -13.01
CA GLY A 278 7.16 -14.53 -12.17
C GLY A 278 6.14 -15.56 -12.66
N TYR A 279 6.46 -16.29 -13.74
CA TYR A 279 5.67 -17.39 -14.27
C TYR A 279 6.56 -18.50 -14.87
N ALA A 280 5.97 -19.68 -15.12
CA ALA A 280 6.58 -20.77 -15.89
C ALA A 280 5.51 -21.60 -16.62
N GLU A 281 5.81 -22.10 -17.82
CA GLU A 281 4.96 -23.11 -18.47
C GLU A 281 5.26 -24.49 -17.86
N ILE A 282 4.26 -25.17 -17.31
CA ILE A 282 4.45 -26.44 -16.58
C ILE A 282 3.79 -27.64 -17.26
N GLY A 283 3.17 -27.44 -18.42
CA GLY A 283 2.64 -28.50 -19.25
C GLY A 283 1.47 -28.04 -20.10
N LYS A 284 0.68 -29.00 -20.59
CA LYS A 284 -0.49 -28.76 -21.44
C LYS A 284 -1.69 -29.60 -20.99
N VAL A 285 -2.88 -29.13 -21.32
CA VAL A 285 -4.15 -29.84 -21.17
C VAL A 285 -4.85 -29.95 -22.51
N SER A 286 -5.45 -31.10 -22.78
CA SER A 286 -6.21 -31.34 -24.01
C SER A 286 -7.66 -30.92 -23.82
N VAL A 287 -8.20 -30.16 -24.76
CA VAL A 287 -9.62 -29.75 -24.80
C VAL A 287 -10.21 -30.02 -26.18
N ASP A 288 -11.42 -30.56 -26.22
CA ASP A 288 -12.13 -30.74 -27.49
C ASP A 288 -12.81 -29.43 -27.89
N ARG A 289 -12.43 -28.90 -29.05
CA ARG A 289 -13.00 -27.66 -29.59
C ARG A 289 -13.68 -27.91 -30.93
N PRO A 290 -14.73 -27.14 -31.26
CA PRO A 290 -15.33 -27.19 -32.59
C PRO A 290 -14.31 -26.85 -33.68
N TYR A 291 -14.28 -27.66 -34.73
CA TYR A 291 -13.43 -27.47 -35.90
C TYR A 291 -14.30 -27.56 -37.15
N ASP A 292 -14.35 -26.46 -37.92
CA ASP A 292 -15.06 -26.42 -39.19
C ASP A 292 -14.10 -26.82 -40.31
N GLY A 293 -14.15 -28.11 -40.67
CA GLY A 293 -13.32 -28.70 -41.70
C GLY A 293 -14.04 -28.82 -43.05
N PRO A 294 -13.34 -29.33 -44.09
CA PRO A 294 -13.93 -29.55 -45.42
C PRO A 294 -15.15 -30.49 -45.41
N GLU A 295 -15.23 -31.39 -44.42
CA GLU A 295 -16.33 -32.36 -44.24
C GLU A 295 -17.44 -31.86 -43.29
N GLY A 296 -17.39 -30.59 -42.88
CA GLY A 296 -18.34 -29.99 -41.95
C GLY A 296 -17.78 -29.81 -40.53
N ARG A 297 -18.68 -29.48 -39.59
CA ARG A 297 -18.32 -29.19 -38.20
C ARG A 297 -18.05 -30.47 -37.43
N THR A 298 -16.81 -30.63 -36.98
CA THR A 298 -16.34 -31.73 -36.15
C THR A 298 -15.80 -31.18 -34.81
N THR A 299 -15.26 -32.06 -33.98
CA THR A 299 -14.49 -31.67 -32.79
C THR A 299 -13.05 -32.12 -32.97
N ALA A 300 -12.11 -31.27 -32.58
CA ALA A 300 -10.69 -31.57 -32.60
C ALA A 300 -10.09 -31.29 -31.23
N ALA A 301 -9.24 -32.21 -30.77
CA ALA A 301 -8.47 -32.03 -29.55
C ALA A 301 -7.43 -30.91 -29.78
N GLN A 302 -7.44 -29.91 -28.90
CA GLN A 302 -6.49 -28.82 -28.89
C GLN A 302 -5.71 -28.85 -27.57
N GLU A 303 -4.39 -28.85 -27.67
CA GLU A 303 -3.51 -28.74 -26.51
C GLU A 303 -3.38 -27.27 -26.10
N LEU A 304 -3.77 -26.94 -24.87
CA LEU A 304 -3.62 -25.63 -24.27
C LEU A 304 -2.50 -25.65 -23.24
N SER A 305 -1.55 -24.72 -23.33
CA SER A 305 -0.48 -24.59 -22.34
C SER A 305 -1.03 -24.12 -20.99
N VAL A 306 -0.59 -24.82 -19.94
CA VAL A 306 -0.85 -24.50 -18.54
C VAL A 306 0.41 -23.85 -17.98
N PHE A 307 0.22 -22.66 -17.45
CA PHE A 307 1.25 -21.88 -16.82
C PHE A 307 0.99 -21.83 -15.33
N VAL A 308 2.07 -21.79 -14.57
CA VAL A 308 2.05 -21.52 -13.15
C VAL A 308 2.60 -20.14 -12.86
N THR A 309 1.97 -19.46 -11.93
CA THR A 309 2.42 -18.20 -11.38
C THR A 309 2.39 -18.28 -9.86
N ARG A 310 3.06 -17.33 -9.20
CA ARG A 310 2.77 -17.10 -7.79
C ARG A 310 1.32 -16.60 -7.68
N PRO A 311 0.65 -16.80 -6.53
CA PRO A 311 -0.68 -16.27 -6.32
C PRO A 311 -0.68 -14.78 -6.59
N GLY A 312 -1.60 -14.33 -7.44
CA GLY A 312 -1.57 -12.97 -7.95
C GLY A 312 -0.36 -12.67 -8.82
N THR A 313 -0.01 -13.46 -9.84
CA THR A 313 0.75 -12.97 -11.02
C THR A 313 0.00 -13.39 -12.30
N GLN A 314 0.06 -12.61 -13.40
CA GLN A 314 -0.65 -12.87 -14.67
C GLN A 314 0.42 -13.10 -15.73
N LEU A 315 0.05 -13.88 -16.74
CA LEU A 315 0.75 -13.96 -18.00
C LEU A 315 0.40 -12.79 -18.92
#